data_AF-A0A4T0EYI4-F1
#
_entry.id   AF-A0A4T0EYI4-F1
#
_cell.length_a   1.000
_cell.length_b   1.000
_cell.length_c   1.000
_cell.angle_alpha   90.00
_cell.angle_beta   90.00
_cell.angle_gamma   90.00
#
_symmetry.space_group_name_H-M   'P 1'
#
loop_
_entity.id
_entity.type
_entity.pdbx_description
1 polymer ?
#
loop_
_entity_poly.entity_id
_entity_poly.type
_entity_poly.pdbx_seq_one_letter_code
_entity_poly.pdbx_strand_id
1 'polypeptide(L)'
;MSNAALTATCGNPPIPLHSQSDETSPSEAAMFNILTDLINIPTHEYQKHTSAASTARATNSLYLSLLPDLNFRRTNSYSAIYTIWSELFNFVKEIPIEHEAMQRLIDFIAELKKIGVQVLHIWGRDIRLWDELPLLNPEFVEEWDQRDGVEWDRLQMFRDKLEADGVYVIHDLRRTVARED
;
A
#
# COMPACT_ATOMS: atom_id res chain seq x y z
N MET A 1 -8.30 22.71 3.29
CA MET A 1 -9.46 22.32 4.12
C MET A 1 -9.19 20.90 4.54
N SER A 2 -8.78 20.68 5.80
CA SER A 2 -8.66 19.35 6.38
C SER A 2 -10.04 18.85 6.80
N ASN A 3 -10.32 17.57 6.54
CA ASN A 3 -11.51 16.89 7.02
C ASN A 3 -11.14 16.06 8.26
N ALA A 4 -12.12 15.84 9.15
CA ALA A 4 -11.94 14.95 10.30
C ALA A 4 -11.53 13.53 9.86
N ALA A 5 -10.82 12.81 10.74
CA ALA A 5 -10.42 11.43 10.56
C ALA A 5 -11.55 10.58 9.94
N LEU A 6 -11.23 9.92 8.82
CA LEU A 6 -12.19 9.04 8.16
C LEU A 6 -12.33 7.75 8.94
N THR A 7 -13.56 7.23 8.97
CA THR A 7 -13.87 5.96 9.61
C THR A 7 -14.66 5.08 8.68
N ALA A 8 -14.30 3.80 8.62
CA ALA A 8 -15.07 2.77 7.95
C ALA A 8 -15.25 1.56 8.89
N THR A 9 -15.98 0.57 8.42
CA THR A 9 -15.98 -0.76 9.03
C THR A 9 -15.75 -1.80 7.96
N CYS A 10 -15.18 -2.94 8.33
CA CYS A 10 -15.12 -4.10 7.45
C CYS A 10 -15.57 -5.40 8.14
N GLY A 11 -16.17 -6.29 7.37
CA GLY A 11 -16.53 -7.64 7.82
C GLY A 11 -17.77 -7.72 8.72
N ASN A 12 -18.04 -8.94 9.20
CA ASN A 12 -19.08 -9.24 10.18
C ASN A 12 -18.51 -10.26 11.20
N PRO A 13 -18.29 -9.89 12.48
CA PRO A 13 -18.63 -8.60 13.09
C PRO A 13 -17.79 -7.43 12.54
N PRO A 14 -18.32 -6.19 12.59
CA PRO A 14 -17.66 -5.02 12.03
C PRO A 14 -16.38 -4.68 12.79
N ILE A 15 -15.26 -4.60 12.06
CA ILE A 15 -13.98 -4.09 12.54
C ILE A 15 -13.92 -2.60 12.19
N PRO A 16 -13.77 -1.68 13.17
CA PRO A 16 -13.58 -0.26 12.88
C PRO A 16 -12.25 -0.04 12.19
N LEU A 17 -12.24 0.85 11.20
CA LEU A 17 -11.05 1.26 10.46
C LEU A 17 -10.94 2.77 10.48
N HIS A 18 -9.75 3.27 10.73
CA HIS A 18 -9.45 4.68 10.75
C HIS A 18 -8.50 5.05 9.59
N SER A 19 -8.50 6.30 9.16
CA SER A 19 -7.43 6.81 8.30
C SER A 19 -6.18 7.06 9.13
N GLN A 20 -5.01 7.05 8.48
CA GLN A 20 -3.72 7.20 9.13
C GLN A 20 -3.52 8.57 9.81
N SER A 21 -4.28 9.58 9.38
CA SER A 21 -4.15 10.96 9.83
C SER A 21 -5.45 11.44 10.49
N ASP A 22 -5.33 12.16 11.61
CA ASP A 22 -6.47 12.82 12.27
C ASP A 22 -7.11 13.91 11.41
N GLU A 23 -6.30 14.50 10.52
CA GLU A 23 -6.70 15.46 9.50
C GLU A 23 -6.40 14.90 8.11
N THR A 24 -7.42 14.39 7.41
CA THR A 24 -7.24 13.74 6.12
C THR A 24 -7.19 14.77 4.99
N SER A 25 -6.11 14.75 4.21
CA SER A 25 -6.01 15.41 2.92
C SER A 25 -6.96 14.77 1.89
N PRO A 26 -7.30 15.47 0.78
CA PRO A 26 -8.13 14.88 -0.27
C PRO A 26 -7.54 13.60 -0.89
N SER A 27 -6.21 13.51 -0.96
CA SER A 27 -5.50 12.33 -1.48
C SER A 27 -5.55 11.15 -0.52
N GLU A 28 -5.39 11.38 0.79
CA GLU A 28 -5.57 10.33 1.81
C GLU A 28 -7.01 9.85 1.81
N ALA A 29 -7.98 10.77 1.76
CA ALA A 29 -9.40 10.43 1.68
C ALA A 29 -9.75 9.59 0.45
N ALA A 30 -9.18 9.92 -0.71
CA ALA A 30 -9.36 9.14 -1.92
C ALA A 30 -8.78 7.73 -1.77
N MET A 31 -7.57 7.60 -1.22
CA MET A 31 -6.95 6.29 -1.01
C MET A 31 -7.72 5.44 0.01
N PHE A 32 -8.13 6.04 1.14
CA PHE A 32 -8.95 5.42 2.17
C PHE A 32 -10.24 4.83 1.59
N ASN A 33 -10.94 5.61 0.75
CA ASN A 33 -12.17 5.16 0.11
C ASN A 33 -11.92 4.02 -0.89
N ILE A 34 -10.85 4.10 -1.69
CA ILE A 34 -10.47 3.04 -2.64
C ILE A 34 -10.23 1.70 -1.90
N LEU A 35 -9.55 1.74 -0.75
CA LEU A 35 -9.31 0.55 0.08
C LEU A 35 -10.59 0.05 0.75
N THR A 36 -11.39 0.97 1.29
CA THR A 36 -12.69 0.66 1.91
C THR A 36 -13.62 -0.05 0.93
N ASP A 37 -13.70 0.45 -0.30
CA ASP A 37 -14.52 -0.16 -1.35
C ASP A 37 -14.09 -1.60 -1.64
N LEU A 38 -12.78 -1.88 -1.68
CA LEU A 38 -12.23 -3.22 -1.92
C LEU A 38 -12.57 -4.21 -0.78
N ILE A 39 -12.34 -3.81 0.46
CA ILE A 39 -12.51 -4.71 1.61
C ILE A 39 -13.98 -4.95 1.96
N ASN A 40 -14.89 -4.07 1.52
CA ASN A 40 -16.32 -4.18 1.77
C ASN A 40 -17.12 -4.83 0.63
N ILE A 41 -16.46 -5.28 -0.45
CA ILE A 41 -17.13 -6.10 -1.46
C ILE A 41 -17.73 -7.34 -0.78
N PRO A 42 -19.02 -7.67 -0.95
CA PRO A 42 -19.58 -8.89 -0.39
C PRO A 42 -18.78 -10.12 -0.86
N THR A 43 -18.48 -11.07 0.02
CA THR A 43 -17.60 -12.23 -0.30
C THR A 43 -18.04 -13.00 -1.54
N HIS A 44 -19.35 -13.10 -1.78
CA HIS A 44 -19.93 -13.78 -2.95
C HIS A 44 -19.82 -12.97 -4.26
N GLU A 45 -19.57 -11.67 -4.16
CA GLU A 45 -19.35 -10.76 -5.30
C GLU A 45 -17.86 -10.52 -5.56
N TYR A 46 -16.99 -10.80 -4.58
CA TYR A 46 -15.56 -10.60 -4.70
C TYR A 46 -14.96 -11.53 -5.76
N GLN A 47 -14.37 -10.93 -6.79
CA GLN A 47 -13.66 -11.64 -7.84
C GLN A 47 -12.18 -11.26 -7.76
N LYS A 48 -11.35 -12.18 -7.26
CA LYS A 48 -9.90 -11.98 -7.04
C LYS A 48 -9.24 -11.07 -8.07
N HIS A 49 -9.27 -11.43 -9.35
CA HIS A 49 -8.62 -10.64 -10.40
C HIS A 49 -9.39 -9.37 -10.77
N THR A 50 -10.71 -9.45 -10.97
CA THR A 50 -11.50 -8.30 -11.46
C THR A 50 -11.59 -7.17 -10.43
N SER A 51 -11.95 -7.52 -9.19
CA SER A 51 -12.10 -6.58 -8.08
C SER A 51 -10.75 -5.94 -7.73
N ALA A 52 -9.71 -6.74 -7.55
CA ALA A 52 -8.36 -6.24 -7.26
C ALA A 52 -7.80 -5.37 -8.40
N ALA A 53 -7.99 -5.76 -9.66
CA ALA A 53 -7.51 -4.98 -10.79
C ALA A 53 -8.28 -3.66 -10.97
N SER A 54 -9.55 -3.61 -10.55
CA SER A 54 -10.31 -2.36 -10.50
C SER A 54 -9.72 -1.41 -9.47
N THR A 55 -9.45 -1.90 -8.26
CA THR A 55 -8.81 -1.12 -7.19
C THR A 55 -7.41 -0.67 -7.61
N ALA A 56 -6.60 -1.56 -8.18
CA ALA A 56 -5.27 -1.23 -8.72
C ALA A 56 -5.30 -0.09 -9.74
N ARG A 57 -6.27 -0.13 -10.68
CA ARG A 57 -6.47 0.95 -11.65
C ARG A 57 -6.91 2.26 -11.00
N ALA A 58 -7.77 2.20 -9.98
CA ALA A 58 -8.19 3.38 -9.23
C ALA A 58 -7.00 4.01 -8.48
N THR A 59 -6.19 3.21 -7.79
CA THR A 59 -4.96 3.67 -7.11
C THR A 59 -3.95 4.27 -8.08
N ASN A 60 -3.70 3.60 -9.22
CA ASN A 60 -2.81 4.16 -10.23
C ASN A 60 -3.36 5.47 -10.81
N SER A 61 -4.69 5.57 -11.01
CA SER A 61 -5.31 6.81 -11.48
C SER A 61 -5.18 7.94 -10.45
N LEU A 62 -5.34 7.64 -9.16
CA LEU A 62 -5.08 8.59 -8.06
C LEU A 62 -3.63 9.07 -8.12
N TYR A 63 -2.66 8.16 -8.17
CA TYR A 63 -1.24 8.50 -8.31
C TYR A 63 -0.96 9.42 -9.52
N LEU A 64 -1.49 9.08 -10.69
CA LEU A 64 -1.33 9.88 -11.91
C LEU A 64 -1.96 11.27 -11.78
N SER A 65 -3.07 11.40 -11.04
CA SER A 65 -3.76 12.68 -10.82
C SER A 65 -2.98 13.62 -9.89
N LEU A 66 -2.25 13.07 -8.91
CA LEU A 66 -1.41 13.84 -8.00
C LEU A 66 -0.17 14.41 -8.70
N LEU A 67 0.28 13.75 -9.78
CA LEU A 67 1.50 14.07 -10.50
C LEU A 67 1.28 14.01 -12.01
N PRO A 68 0.53 14.96 -12.60
CA PRO A 68 0.16 14.91 -14.01
C PRO A 68 1.35 15.10 -14.95
N ASP A 69 2.34 15.90 -14.55
CA ASP A 69 3.56 16.14 -15.33
C ASP A 69 4.56 14.99 -15.19
N LEU A 70 5.03 14.43 -16.32
CA LEU A 70 5.90 13.26 -16.37
C LEU A 70 7.28 13.51 -15.75
N ASN A 71 7.88 14.68 -16.01
CA ASN A 71 9.22 15.02 -15.52
C ASN A 71 9.18 15.28 -14.02
N PHE A 72 8.17 16.03 -13.58
CA PHE A 72 7.91 16.28 -12.17
C PHE A 72 7.65 14.97 -11.44
N ARG A 73 6.83 14.08 -12.00
CA ARG A 73 6.54 12.77 -11.42
C ARG A 73 7.81 11.94 -11.24
N ARG A 74 8.69 11.90 -12.24
CA ARG A 74 9.93 11.11 -12.15
C ARG A 74 10.72 11.42 -10.88
N THR A 75 10.80 12.68 -10.44
CA THR A 75 11.62 13.09 -9.30
C THR A 75 10.85 13.43 -8.02
N ASN A 76 9.52 13.61 -8.08
CA ASN A 76 8.70 14.09 -6.96
C ASN A 76 7.60 13.11 -6.55
N SER A 77 7.74 11.84 -6.90
CA SER A 77 6.73 10.81 -6.58
C SER A 77 6.68 10.38 -5.12
N TYR A 78 7.68 10.74 -4.32
CA TYR A 78 7.82 10.28 -2.94
C TYR A 78 6.58 10.55 -2.10
N SER A 79 6.06 11.78 -2.09
CA SER A 79 4.89 12.15 -1.27
C SER A 79 3.62 11.40 -1.69
N ALA A 80 3.36 11.29 -3.00
CA ALA A 80 2.20 10.57 -3.51
C ALA A 80 2.27 9.07 -3.21
N ILE A 81 3.47 8.48 -3.33
CA ILE A 81 3.73 7.08 -3.00
C ILE A 81 3.57 6.86 -1.48
N TYR A 82 4.11 7.76 -0.67
CA TYR A 82 3.94 7.72 0.78
C TYR A 82 2.47 7.73 1.17
N THR A 83 1.66 8.67 0.65
CA THR A 83 0.21 8.71 0.92
C THR A 83 -0.48 7.38 0.60
N ILE A 84 -0.16 6.76 -0.53
CA ILE A 84 -0.79 5.50 -0.94
C ILE A 84 -0.43 4.35 0.00
N TRP A 85 0.85 4.22 0.35
CA TRP A 85 1.32 3.11 1.18
C TRP A 85 0.98 3.29 2.65
N SER A 86 1.06 4.51 3.19
CA SER A 86 0.72 4.77 4.59
C SER A 86 -0.73 4.42 4.90
N GLU A 87 -1.67 4.77 4.02
CA GLU A 87 -3.08 4.36 4.16
C GLU A 87 -3.26 2.84 4.07
N LEU A 88 -2.60 2.18 3.12
CA LEU A 88 -2.66 0.71 3.02
C LEU A 88 -2.13 0.03 4.30
N PHE A 89 -0.99 0.48 4.80
CA PHE A 89 -0.41 -0.11 6.00
C PHE A 89 -1.24 0.17 7.25
N ASN A 90 -1.93 1.31 7.29
CA ASN A 90 -2.88 1.57 8.36
C ASN A 90 -4.00 0.53 8.39
N PHE A 91 -4.56 0.18 7.22
CA PHE A 91 -5.55 -0.91 7.12
C PHE A 91 -4.98 -2.25 7.60
N VAL A 92 -3.74 -2.58 7.22
CA VAL A 92 -3.08 -3.82 7.65
C VAL A 92 -2.87 -3.87 9.17
N LYS A 93 -2.53 -2.74 9.81
CA LYS A 93 -2.37 -2.67 11.26
C LYS A 93 -3.68 -2.93 12.00
N GLU A 94 -4.80 -2.45 11.46
CA GLU A 94 -6.11 -2.51 12.13
C GLU A 94 -6.86 -3.83 11.90
N ILE A 95 -6.69 -4.46 10.74
CA ILE A 95 -7.41 -5.70 10.37
C ILE A 95 -6.74 -6.93 11.01
N PRO A 96 -7.49 -7.89 11.58
CA PRO A 96 -6.94 -9.18 12.00
C PRO A 96 -6.37 -9.98 10.82
N ILE A 97 -5.24 -10.65 11.02
CA ILE A 97 -4.50 -11.30 9.93
C ILE A 97 -5.26 -12.46 9.26
N GLU A 98 -6.17 -13.09 9.99
CA GLU A 98 -7.05 -14.16 9.52
C GLU A 98 -8.27 -13.64 8.75
N HIS A 99 -8.55 -12.34 8.79
CA HIS A 99 -9.69 -11.75 8.11
C HIS A 99 -9.51 -11.76 6.59
N GLU A 100 -10.57 -12.06 5.84
CA GLU A 100 -10.54 -12.18 4.38
C GLU A 100 -10.05 -10.91 3.67
N ALA A 101 -10.28 -9.74 4.28
CA ALA A 101 -9.81 -8.45 3.75
C ALA A 101 -8.29 -8.42 3.53
N MET A 102 -7.50 -9.14 4.34
CA MET A 102 -6.05 -9.23 4.14
C MET A 102 -5.70 -9.86 2.79
N GLN A 103 -6.39 -10.93 2.41
CA GLN A 103 -6.17 -11.54 1.10
C GLN A 103 -6.55 -10.58 -0.03
N ARG A 104 -7.60 -9.79 0.16
CA ARG A 104 -8.02 -8.80 -0.84
C ARG A 104 -6.97 -7.71 -1.04
N LEU A 105 -6.33 -7.25 0.04
CA LEU A 105 -5.21 -6.31 -0.01
C LEU A 105 -4.00 -6.91 -0.72
N ILE A 106 -3.69 -8.19 -0.49
CA ILE A 106 -2.64 -8.92 -1.20
C ILE A 106 -2.95 -9.00 -2.71
N ASP A 107 -4.16 -9.42 -3.05
CA ASP A 107 -4.61 -9.54 -4.43
C ASP A 107 -4.56 -8.17 -5.14
N PHE A 108 -4.92 -7.09 -4.45
CA PHE A 108 -4.77 -5.72 -4.91
C PHE A 108 -3.32 -5.35 -5.24
N ILE A 109 -2.37 -5.62 -4.33
CA ILE A 109 -0.94 -5.37 -4.58
C ILE A 109 -0.48 -6.18 -5.79
N ALA A 110 -0.89 -7.45 -5.89
CA ALA A 110 -0.54 -8.30 -7.02
C ALA A 110 -1.03 -7.75 -8.38
N GLU A 111 -2.24 -7.20 -8.45
CA GLU A 111 -2.74 -6.56 -9.67
C GLU A 111 -2.09 -5.18 -9.93
N LEU A 112 -1.77 -4.42 -8.88
CA LEU A 112 -1.09 -3.13 -8.98
C LEU A 112 0.29 -3.28 -9.64
N LYS A 113 1.05 -4.32 -9.25
CA LYS A 113 2.36 -4.66 -9.83
C LYS A 113 2.34 -4.97 -11.32
N LYS A 114 1.17 -5.35 -11.87
CA LYS A 114 1.02 -5.65 -13.32
C LYS A 114 0.82 -4.39 -14.15
N ILE A 115 0.51 -3.25 -13.53
CA ILE A 115 0.37 -1.98 -14.24
C ILE A 115 1.74 -1.59 -14.80
N GLY A 116 1.75 -1.15 -16.07
CA GLY A 116 2.97 -0.92 -16.84
C GLY A 116 4.05 -0.13 -16.08
N VAL A 117 5.29 -0.55 -16.28
CA VAL A 117 6.44 -0.03 -15.53
C VAL A 117 6.73 1.42 -15.90
N GLN A 118 6.62 2.31 -14.92
CA GLN A 118 7.18 3.65 -14.97
C GLN A 118 8.45 3.71 -14.13
N VAL A 119 9.55 4.23 -14.69
CA VAL A 119 10.79 4.43 -13.92
C VAL A 119 10.74 5.77 -13.20
N LEU A 120 10.90 5.75 -11.88
CA LEU A 120 11.00 6.93 -11.02
C LEU A 120 12.42 7.04 -10.48
N HIS A 121 12.86 8.26 -10.17
CA HIS A 121 14.13 8.53 -9.53
C HIS A 121 13.88 9.00 -8.10
N ILE A 122 14.00 8.09 -7.13
CA ILE A 122 13.70 8.33 -5.72
C ILE A 122 14.85 7.76 -4.88
N TRP A 123 15.22 8.45 -3.81
CA TRP A 123 16.34 8.06 -2.92
C TRP A 123 17.67 7.86 -3.66
N GLY A 124 17.93 8.67 -4.68
CA GLY A 124 19.18 8.62 -5.45
C GLY A 124 19.30 7.41 -6.40
N ARG A 125 18.24 6.63 -6.61
CA ARG A 125 18.22 5.50 -7.54
C ARG A 125 16.98 5.50 -8.42
N ASP A 126 17.09 4.79 -9.53
CA ASP A 126 15.94 4.47 -10.36
C ASP A 126 15.17 3.28 -9.75
N ILE A 127 13.85 3.38 -9.74
CA ILE A 127 12.92 2.35 -9.26
C ILE A 127 11.83 2.12 -10.30
N ARG A 128 11.42 0.86 -10.49
CA ARG A 128 10.27 0.50 -11.32
C ARG A 128 8.99 0.62 -10.48
N LEU A 129 8.20 1.65 -10.77
CA LEU A 129 6.93 1.91 -10.10
C LEU A 129 6.02 0.69 -10.16
N TRP A 130 5.35 0.46 -9.03
CA TRP A 130 4.55 -0.70 -8.65
C TRP A 130 5.34 -2.00 -8.53
N ASP A 131 6.16 -2.37 -9.51
CA ASP A 131 6.91 -3.65 -9.51
C ASP A 131 7.86 -3.78 -8.31
N GLU A 132 8.59 -2.71 -8.01
CA GLU A 132 9.50 -2.65 -6.85
C GLU A 132 8.80 -2.17 -5.58
N LEU A 133 7.49 -1.94 -5.62
CA LEU A 133 6.67 -1.56 -4.48
C LEU A 133 5.89 -2.77 -3.88
N PRO A 134 5.46 -2.72 -2.60
CA PRO A 134 5.75 -1.69 -1.60
C PRO A 134 7.26 -1.57 -1.36
N LEU A 135 7.78 -0.35 -1.54
CA LEU A 135 9.12 -0.01 -1.09
C LEU A 135 8.92 0.26 0.39
N LEU A 136 9.03 -0.81 1.17
CA LEU A 136 9.23 -0.75 2.59
C LEU A 136 10.59 -0.08 2.77
N ASN A 137 10.57 1.26 2.78
CA ASN A 137 11.72 2.13 3.00
C ASN A 137 12.55 1.58 4.18
N PRO A 138 13.88 1.70 4.21
CA PRO A 138 14.64 1.64 5.45
C PRO A 138 13.96 2.35 6.62
N GLU A 139 13.30 3.49 6.44
CA GLU A 139 12.51 4.16 7.49
C GLU A 139 11.25 3.36 7.90
N PHE A 140 10.64 2.60 6.98
CA PHE A 140 9.57 1.64 7.26
C PHE A 140 10.08 0.36 7.92
N VAL A 141 11.28 -0.10 7.56
CA VAL A 141 12.00 -1.20 8.22
C VAL A 141 12.52 -0.75 9.61
N GLU A 142 12.89 0.51 9.78
CA GLU A 142 13.31 1.10 11.04
C GLU A 142 12.09 1.37 11.95
N GLU A 143 10.93 1.74 11.38
CA GLU A 143 9.67 1.73 12.11
C GLU A 143 9.26 0.31 12.55
N TRP A 144 9.60 -0.73 11.77
CA TRP A 144 9.41 -2.13 12.15
C TRP A 144 10.35 -2.59 13.26
N ASP A 145 11.61 -2.15 13.23
CA ASP A 145 12.64 -2.56 14.20
C ASP A 145 12.53 -1.84 15.56
N GLN A 146 11.72 -0.78 15.68
CA GLN A 146 11.68 0.07 16.88
C GLN A 146 10.43 -0.07 17.76
N ARG A 147 9.45 -0.93 17.44
CA ARG A 147 8.19 -0.94 18.20
C ARG A 147 7.62 -2.33 18.49
N ASP A 148 7.27 -2.53 19.75
CA ASP A 148 6.52 -3.68 20.25
C ASP A 148 5.00 -3.49 20.04
N GLY A 149 4.27 -4.54 19.65
CA GLY A 149 2.79 -4.55 19.67
C GLY A 149 2.11 -5.35 18.54
N VAL A 150 0.83 -5.68 18.75
CA VAL A 150 0.01 -6.52 17.86
C VAL A 150 -0.09 -5.96 16.43
N GLU A 151 -0.01 -4.65 16.26
CA GLU A 151 -0.02 -3.99 14.95
C GLU A 151 1.21 -4.34 14.11
N TRP A 152 2.37 -4.48 14.75
CA TRP A 152 3.63 -4.82 14.08
C TRP A 152 3.69 -6.29 13.71
N ASP A 153 3.18 -7.16 14.58
CA ASP A 153 3.00 -8.58 14.27
C ASP A 153 2.13 -8.74 13.01
N ARG A 154 1.05 -7.95 12.88
CA ARG A 154 0.17 -7.97 11.69
C ARG A 154 0.90 -7.55 10.42
N LEU A 155 1.71 -6.49 10.48
CA LEU A 155 2.50 -6.05 9.33
C LEU A 155 3.53 -7.11 8.91
N GLN A 156 4.22 -7.71 9.88
CA GLN A 156 5.16 -8.79 9.61
C GLN A 156 4.47 -9.99 8.98
N MET A 157 3.36 -10.45 9.54
CA MET A 157 2.61 -11.57 8.97
C MET A 157 2.02 -11.24 7.59
N PHE A 158 1.62 -9.98 7.36
CA PHE A 158 1.16 -9.54 6.04
C PHE A 158 2.29 -9.60 5.01
N ARG A 159 3.50 -9.17 5.38
CA ARG A 159 4.70 -9.33 4.56
C ARG A 159 4.96 -10.80 4.26
N ASP A 160 4.95 -11.66 5.27
CA ASP A 160 5.17 -13.10 5.08
C ASP A 160 4.17 -13.71 4.10
N LYS A 161 2.90 -13.26 4.15
CA LYS A 161 1.86 -13.65 3.18
C LYS A 161 2.16 -13.13 1.77
N LEU A 162 2.63 -11.89 1.61
CA LEU A 162 3.03 -11.36 0.30
C LEU A 162 4.19 -12.17 -0.31
N GLU A 163 5.15 -12.62 0.52
CA GLU A 163 6.26 -13.48 0.09
C GLU A 163 5.76 -14.88 -0.30
N ALA A 164 4.88 -15.48 0.51
CA ALA A 164 4.28 -16.79 0.24
C ALA A 164 3.45 -16.81 -1.06
N ASP A 165 2.74 -15.73 -1.37
CA ASP A 165 1.96 -15.57 -2.59
C ASP A 165 2.81 -15.16 -3.82
N GLY A 166 4.13 -15.01 -3.65
CA GLY A 166 5.05 -14.61 -4.72
C GLY A 166 4.87 -13.17 -5.20
N VAL A 167 4.17 -12.34 -4.41
CA VAL A 167 3.88 -10.93 -4.71
C VAL A 167 5.06 -10.03 -4.30
N TYR A 168 5.79 -10.42 -3.26
CA TYR A 168 6.95 -9.69 -2.74
C TYR A 168 8.21 -10.55 -2.82
N VAL A 169 9.30 -9.95 -3.32
CA VAL A 169 10.65 -10.51 -3.25
C VAL A 169 11.47 -9.52 -2.45
N ILE A 170 12.08 -9.99 -1.35
CA ILE A 170 13.04 -9.18 -0.59
C ILE A 170 14.21 -8.87 -1.53
N HIS A 171 14.21 -7.67 -2.10
CA HIS A 171 15.45 -7.09 -2.58
C HIS A 171 16.23 -6.70 -1.33
N ASP A 172 17.23 -7.50 -0.97
CA ASP A 172 18.15 -7.21 0.12
C ASP A 172 18.93 -5.92 -0.24
N LEU A 173 18.34 -4.77 0.10
CA LEU A 173 18.86 -3.44 -0.25
C LEU A 173 20.28 -3.21 0.30
N ARG A 174 20.66 -3.95 1.36
CA ARG A 174 22.00 -3.92 1.96
C ARG A 174 23.06 -4.60 1.10
N ARG A 175 22.73 -5.57 0.23
CA ARG A 175 23.73 -6.25 -0.62
C ARG A 175 24.18 -5.45 -1.82
N THR A 176 23.36 -4.51 -2.30
CA THR A 176 23.71 -3.69 -3.47
C THR A 176 24.74 -2.60 -3.17
N VAL A 177 24.94 -2.24 -1.90
CA VAL A 177 25.94 -1.23 -1.49
C VAL A 177 27.31 -1.85 -1.20
N ALA A 178 27.40 -3.18 -1.08
CA ALA A 178 28.63 -3.90 -0.74
C ALA A 178 29.41 -4.47 -1.95
N ARG A 179 29.14 -3.96 -3.16
CA ARG A 179 29.85 -4.37 -4.39
C ARG A 179 30.28 -3.16 -5.23
N GLU A 180 30.91 -2.21 -4.58
CA GLU A 180 31.87 -1.31 -5.22
C GLU A 180 33.09 -1.22 -4.30
N ASP A 181 33.95 -2.25 -4.39
CA ASP A 181 35.37 -2.22 -4.03
C ASP A 181 36.13 -3.11 -5.02
#